data_AF-X1S8S9-F1
#
_entry.id   AF-X1S8S9-F1
#
_cell.length_a   1.000
_cell.length_b   1.000
_cell.length_c   1.000
_cell.angle_alpha   90.00
_cell.angle_beta   90.00
_cell.angle_gamma   90.00
#
_symmetry.space_group_name_H-M   'P 1'
#
loop_
_entity.id
_entity.type
_entity.pdbx_description
1 polymer ?
#
loop_
_entity_poly.entity_id
_entity_poly.type
_entity_poly.pdbx_seq_one_letter_code
_entity_poly.pdbx_strand_id
1 'polypeptide(L)' 'LYGVLAEIFGRANGFNKGLGGSMHVFFAPLGSMPNNAIVGGAADISVGAALFKRINRKPGMVICNIGDGSM' A
#
# COMPACT_ATOMS: atom_id res chain seq x y z
N LEU A 1 11.68 -3.73 10.18
CA LEU A 1 11.47 -5.12 10.65
C LEU A 1 10.51 -5.21 11.82
N TYR A 2 10.81 -4.56 12.96
CA TYR A 2 9.94 -4.58 14.15
C TYR A 2 8.47 -4.23 13.87
N GLY A 3 8.20 -3.10 13.19
CA GLY A 3 6.83 -2.67 12.87
C GLY A 3 6.07 -3.64 11.97
N VAL A 4 6.77 -4.33 11.05
CA VAL A 4 6.16 -5.37 10.18
C VAL A 4 5.79 -6.60 11.00
N LEU A 5 6.69 -7.06 11.86
CA LEU A 5 6.41 -8.22 12.73
C LEU A 5 5.29 -7.91 13.72
N ALA A 6 5.30 -6.71 14.31
CA ALA A 6 4.21 -6.24 15.15
C ALA A 6 2.86 -6.25 14.41
N GLU A 7 2.84 -5.82 13.14
CA GLU A 7 1.63 -5.86 12.31
C GLU A 7 1.15 -7.29 12.06
N ILE A 8 2.06 -8.21 11.71
CA ILE A 8 1.77 -9.64 11.51
C ILE A 8 1.15 -10.25 12.78
N PHE A 9 1.63 -9.88 13.97
CA PHE A 9 1.12 -10.37 15.25
C PHE A 9 -0.03 -9.55 15.83
N GLY A 10 -0.65 -8.64 15.07
CA GLY A 10 -1.82 -7.87 15.52
C GLY A 10 -1.53 -6.94 16.69
N ARG A 11 -0.29 -6.48 16.84
CA ARG A 11 0.13 -5.62 17.96
C ARG A 11 -0.12 -4.14 17.64
N ALA A 12 -0.43 -3.36 18.68
CA ALA A 12 -0.75 -1.93 18.55
C ALA A 12 0.39 -1.07 17.99
N ASN A 13 1.63 -1.53 18.14
CA ASN A 13 2.85 -0.93 17.59
C ASN A 13 3.15 -1.36 16.14
N GLY A 14 2.28 -2.15 15.51
CA GLY A 14 2.33 -2.41 14.07
C GLY A 14 2.11 -1.13 13.27
N PHE A 15 2.61 -1.09 12.03
CA PHE A 15 2.51 0.10 11.17
C PHE A 15 1.07 0.61 10.99
N ASN A 16 0.10 -0.29 11.05
CA ASN A 16 -1.33 -0.03 10.89
C ASN A 16 -2.11 -0.48 12.13
N LYS A 17 -1.45 -0.46 13.30
CA LYS A 17 -2.00 -0.85 14.61
C LYS A 17 -2.45 -2.31 14.69
N GLY A 18 -1.85 -3.18 13.86
CA GLY A 18 -2.18 -4.62 13.84
C GLY A 18 -3.46 -4.97 13.07
N LEU A 19 -3.98 -4.04 12.25
CA LEU A 19 -5.23 -4.22 11.49
C LEU A 19 -5.02 -4.68 10.04
N GLY A 20 -3.80 -4.55 9.50
CA GLY A 20 -3.43 -5.00 8.16
C GLY A 20 -2.99 -6.47 8.09
N GLY A 21 -2.67 -7.09 9.22
CA GLY A 21 -2.23 -8.48 9.29
C GLY A 21 -0.95 -8.75 8.49
N SER A 22 -0.82 -9.95 7.93
CA SER A 22 0.41 -10.37 7.25
C SER A 22 0.57 -9.83 5.83
N MET A 23 -0.52 -9.54 5.12
CA MET A 23 -0.49 -9.15 3.70
C MET A 23 -0.83 -7.67 3.47
N HIS A 24 -1.62 -7.03 4.34
CA HIS A 24 -2.11 -5.67 4.13
C HIS A 24 -1.30 -4.60 4.86
N VAL A 25 0.00 -4.85 5.03
CA VAL A 25 0.93 -3.90 5.61
C VAL A 25 1.22 -2.77 4.61
N PHE A 26 0.97 -1.54 5.01
CA PHE A 26 1.40 -0.35 4.29
C PHE A 26 2.19 0.61 5.17
N PHE A 27 3.01 1.46 4.55
CA PHE A 27 3.84 2.44 5.23
C PHE A 27 4.16 3.62 4.32
N ALA A 28 3.35 4.69 4.43
CA ALA A 28 3.45 5.87 3.58
C ALA A 28 4.83 6.56 3.55
N PRO A 29 5.62 6.61 4.66
CA PRO A 29 6.95 7.22 4.62
C PRO A 29 7.94 6.52 3.69
N LEU A 30 7.74 5.24 3.36
CA LEU A 30 8.53 4.51 2.36
C LEU A 30 7.86 4.47 0.98
N GLY A 31 6.73 5.17 0.78
CA GLY A 31 5.95 5.10 -0.45
C GLY A 31 5.19 3.78 -0.63
N SER A 32 5.10 2.94 0.41
CA SER A 32 4.26 1.75 0.42
C SER A 32 2.81 2.18 0.68
N MET A 33 2.02 2.18 -0.39
CA MET A 33 0.61 2.58 -0.36
C MET A 33 -0.28 1.48 0.22
N PRO A 34 -1.45 1.85 0.80
CA PRO A 34 -2.43 0.88 1.29
C PRO A 34 -2.77 -0.15 0.22
N ASN A 35 -2.65 -1.43 0.57
CA ASN A 35 -3.17 -2.53 -0.22
C ASN A 35 -4.39 -3.11 0.49
N ASN A 36 -5.32 -3.68 -0.27
CA ASN A 36 -6.53 -4.29 0.26
C ASN A 36 -6.63 -5.74 -0.24
N ALA A 37 -7.55 -6.51 0.34
CA ALA A 37 -7.80 -7.90 -0.07
C ALA A 37 -8.57 -8.02 -1.41
N ILE A 38 -8.91 -6.90 -2.05
CA ILE A 38 -9.66 -6.89 -3.30
C ILE A 38 -8.68 -7.03 -4.46
N VAL A 39 -8.71 -8.21 -5.07
CA VAL A 39 -7.96 -8.53 -6.29
C VAL A 39 -8.31 -7.51 -7.37
N GLY A 40 -7.29 -6.94 -8.03
CA GLY A 40 -7.44 -5.91 -9.07
C GLY A 40 -7.58 -4.46 -8.56
N GLY A 41 -7.95 -4.24 -7.29
CA GLY A 41 -8.22 -2.90 -6.75
C GLY A 41 -7.01 -1.95 -6.73
N ALA A 42 -5.78 -2.49 -6.79
CA ALA A 42 -4.56 -1.70 -6.79
C ALA A 42 -4.35 -0.88 -8.08
N ALA A 43 -4.88 -1.34 -9.21
CA ALA A 43 -4.67 -0.69 -10.51
C ALA A 43 -5.23 0.74 -10.52
N ASP A 44 -6.52 0.89 -10.22
CA ASP A 44 -7.19 2.21 -10.22
C ASP A 44 -6.62 3.16 -9.15
N ILE A 45 -6.30 2.62 -7.98
CA ILE A 45 -5.66 3.39 -6.89
C ILE A 45 -4.31 3.94 -7.34
N SER A 46 -3.52 3.16 -8.07
CA SER A 46 -2.23 3.59 -8.59
C SER A 46 -2.35 4.73 -9.61
N VAL A 47 -3.37 4.67 -10.48
CA VAL A 47 -3.66 5.74 -11.46
C VAL A 47 -4.07 7.01 -10.73
N GLY A 48 -4.93 6.92 -9.71
CA GLY A 48 -5.30 8.06 -8.87
C GLY A 48 -4.10 8.69 -8.15
N ALA A 49 -3.19 7.87 -7.60
CA ALA A 49 -1.97 8.35 -6.97
C ALA A 49 -1.01 9.04 -7.97
N ALA A 50 -0.90 8.51 -9.20
CA ALA A 50 -0.11 9.11 -10.27
C ALA A 50 -0.71 10.45 -10.72
N LEU A 51 -2.04 10.51 -10.86
CA LEU A 51 -2.76 11.74 -11.19
C LEU A 51 -2.54 12.80 -10.10
N PHE A 52 -2.65 12.43 -8.83
CA PHE A 52 -2.37 13.32 -7.70
C PHE A 52 -0.96 13.93 -7.80
N LYS A 53 0.07 13.11 -8.09
CA LYS A 53 1.44 13.64 -8.29
C LYS A 53 1.51 14.61 -9.46
N ARG A 54 0.88 14.26 -10.60
CA ARG A 54 0.88 15.08 -11.82
C ARG A 54 0.24 16.46 -11.59
N ILE A 55 -0.97 16.51 -11.04
CA ILE A 55 -1.70 17.77 -10.85
C ILE A 55 -1.02 18.68 -9.81
N ASN A 56 -0.39 18.08 -8.79
CA ASN A 56 0.32 18.82 -7.74
C ASN A 56 1.79 19.10 -8.09
N ARG A 57 2.24 18.77 -9.31
CA ARG A 57 3.63 18.92 -9.76
C ARG A 57 4.64 18.31 -8.78
N LYS A 58 4.28 17.19 -8.16
CA LYS A 58 5.15 16.47 -7.21
C LYS A 58 6.07 15.51 -7.97
N PRO A 59 7.38 15.47 -7.65
CA PRO A 59 8.31 14.56 -8.29
C PRO A 59 8.04 13.09 -7.91
N GLY A 60 8.61 12.18 -8.71
CA GLY A 60 8.59 10.74 -8.51
C GLY A 60 7.62 9.98 -9.41
N MET A 61 7.55 8.67 -9.20
CA MET A 61 6.75 7.73 -9.99
C MET A 61 5.85 6.90 -9.09
N VAL A 62 4.83 6.26 -9.66
CA VAL A 62 3.97 5.29 -9.00
C VAL A 62 4.12 3.97 -9.72
N ILE A 63 4.34 2.88 -8.98
CA ILE A 63 4.48 1.52 -9.51
C ILE A 63 3.29 0.72 -9.01
N CYS A 64 2.60 0.03 -9.92
CA CYS A 64 1.53 -0.91 -9.58
C CYS A 64 1.95 -2.31 -9.97
N ASN A 65 1.86 -3.24 -9.02
CA ASN A 65 2.04 -4.67 -9.28
C ASN A 65 0.65 -5.30 -9.32
N ILE A 66 0.34 -6.02 -10.39
CA ILE A 66 -0.93 -6.71 -10.60
C ILE A 66 -0.66 -8.14 -11.07
N GLY A 67 -1.43 -9.10 -10.53
CA GLY A 67 -1.37 -10.49 -10.98
C GLY A 67 -2.18 -10.70 -12.26
N ASP A 68 -1.89 -11.76 -12.98
CA ASP A 68 -2.60 -12.19 -14.19
C ASP A 68 -4.09 -12.43 -13.95
N GLY A 69 -4.46 -13.04 -12.81
CA GLY A 69 -5.87 -13.24 -12.42
C GLY A 69 -6.61 -11.98 -11.96
N SER A 70 -5.98 -10.80 -12.04
CA SER A 70 -6.52 -9.52 -11.58
C SER A 70 -6.80 -8.52 -12.72
N MET A 71 -6.33 -8.81 -13.93
CA MET A 71 -6.59 -7.99 -15.13
C MET A 71 -7.97 -8.24 -15.72
#